data_AF-A0A969ATU1-F1
#
_entry.id   AF-A0A969ATU1-F1
#
_cell.length_a   1.000
_cell.length_b   1.000
_cell.length_c   1.000
_cell.angle_alpha   90.00
_cell.angle_beta   90.00
_cell.angle_gamma   90.00
#
_symmetry.space_group_name_H-M   'P 1'
#
loop_
_entity.id
_entity.type
_entity.pdbx_description
1 polymer ?
#
loop_
_entity_poly.entity_id
_entity_poly.type
_entity_poly.pdbx_seq_one_letter_code
_entity_poly.pdbx_strand_id
1 'polypeptide(L)'
;MKQYMKIGGLGLFIFGFSAFIISLTLSDYILTEKVIESQGKGEKYDALRMATRSMQNKEYTSNVSFVHDLKSAIDKANSAIVDRYALAPDLAAKIATRSAVNGKYIFDPKTIDEEISASDEVATEKIKALKDYTGWIEGLSFASQEELENKLGNAISSYNNSLSYQRAFDDYASKSVLFPSPRHRARGYCSANMHYGFL
;
A
#
# COMPACT_ATOMS: atom_id res chain seq x y z
N MET A 1 -38.53 -48.07 7.35
CA MET A 1 -37.38 -47.99 8.29
C MET A 1 -36.09 -47.42 7.67
N LYS A 2 -35.56 -47.98 6.57
CA LYS A 2 -34.29 -47.50 5.95
C LYS A 2 -34.28 -46.02 5.53
N GLN A 3 -35.44 -45.44 5.18
CA GLN A 3 -35.54 -44.03 4.75
C GLN A 3 -35.43 -43.03 5.92
N TYR A 4 -35.99 -43.38 7.10
CA TYR A 4 -35.93 -42.53 8.29
C TYR A 4 -34.52 -42.46 8.90
N MET A 5 -33.73 -43.54 8.82
CA MET A 5 -32.31 -43.52 9.21
C MET A 5 -31.47 -42.58 8.33
N LYS A 6 -31.73 -42.56 7.01
CA LYS A 6 -30.99 -41.69 6.07
C LYS A 6 -31.31 -40.21 6.31
N ILE A 7 -32.57 -39.89 6.54
CA ILE A 7 -33.01 -38.51 6.83
C ILE A 7 -32.47 -38.04 8.18
N GLY A 8 -32.50 -38.88 9.21
CA GLY A 8 -31.95 -38.56 10.53
C GLY A 8 -30.43 -38.33 10.50
N GLY A 9 -29.68 -39.19 9.80
CA GLY A 9 -28.24 -39.03 9.63
C GLY A 9 -27.86 -37.77 8.84
N LEU A 10 -28.61 -37.45 7.79
CA LEU A 10 -28.40 -36.23 7.00
C LEU A 10 -28.69 -34.97 7.83
N GLY A 11 -29.76 -34.96 8.63
CA GLY A 11 -30.09 -33.84 9.51
C GLY A 11 -28.99 -33.58 10.56
N LEU A 12 -28.48 -34.64 11.19
CA LEU A 12 -27.38 -34.53 12.17
C LEU A 12 -26.08 -34.04 11.50
N PHE A 13 -25.78 -34.51 10.29
CA PHE A 13 -24.62 -34.06 9.53
C PHE A 13 -24.70 -32.57 9.18
N ILE A 14 -25.84 -32.11 8.65
CA ILE A 14 -26.03 -30.69 8.32
C ILE A 14 -25.90 -29.83 9.58
N PHE A 15 -26.55 -30.23 10.67
CA PHE A 15 -26.47 -29.49 11.93
C PHE A 15 -25.05 -29.40 12.47
N GLY A 16 -24.32 -30.53 12.53
CA GLY A 16 -22.93 -30.56 12.96
C GLY A 16 -21.99 -29.75 12.07
N PHE A 17 -22.20 -29.81 10.75
CA PHE A 17 -21.42 -29.04 9.79
C PHE A 17 -21.70 -27.54 9.88
N SER A 18 -22.95 -27.13 10.08
CA SER A 18 -23.31 -25.74 10.33
C SER A 18 -22.72 -25.22 11.64
N ALA A 19 -22.79 -26.00 12.73
CA ALA A 19 -22.17 -25.65 14.01
C ALA A 19 -20.65 -25.53 13.88
N PHE A 20 -20.01 -26.41 13.09
CA PHE A 20 -18.59 -26.32 12.78
C PHE A 20 -18.26 -25.03 12.02
N ILE A 21 -19.02 -24.68 10.97
CA ILE A 21 -18.83 -23.41 10.23
C ILE A 21 -18.99 -22.20 11.17
N ILE A 22 -20.03 -22.19 12.03
CA ILE A 22 -20.24 -21.11 12.99
C ILE A 22 -19.08 -21.04 13.99
N SER A 23 -18.57 -22.18 14.47
CA SER A 23 -17.42 -22.21 15.39
C SER A 23 -16.17 -21.56 14.81
N LEU A 24 -15.96 -21.68 13.48
CA LEU A 24 -14.86 -21.02 12.79
C LEU A 24 -15.02 -19.49 12.72
N THR A 25 -16.24 -18.98 12.92
CA THR A 25 -16.55 -17.54 12.92
C THR A 25 -16.53 -16.90 14.31
N LEU A 26 -16.59 -17.68 15.40
CA LEU A 26 -16.51 -17.21 16.79
C LEU A 26 -15.07 -16.93 17.27
N SER A 27 -14.21 -16.45 16.38
CA SER A 27 -12.89 -15.95 16.76
C SER A 27 -12.95 -14.44 16.90
N ASP A 28 -12.57 -13.91 18.06
CA ASP A 28 -12.35 -12.47 18.19
C ASP A 28 -11.06 -12.08 17.45
N TYR A 29 -11.10 -11.01 16.67
CA TYR A 29 -9.93 -10.48 15.99
C TYR A 29 -9.56 -9.12 16.59
N ILE A 30 -8.34 -9.01 17.11
CA ILE A 30 -7.80 -7.77 17.68
C ILE A 30 -6.48 -7.46 17.01
N LEU A 31 -6.35 -6.25 16.44
CA LEU A 31 -5.06 -5.74 15.99
C LEU A 31 -4.32 -5.14 17.18
N THR A 32 -3.16 -5.71 17.52
CA THR A 32 -2.28 -5.15 18.56
C THR A 32 -1.08 -4.48 17.92
N GLU A 33 -0.49 -3.50 18.61
CA GLU A 33 0.71 -2.79 18.14
C GLU A 33 1.86 -3.77 17.84
N LYS A 34 2.02 -4.80 18.66
CA LYS A 34 3.03 -5.86 18.46
C LYS A 34 2.89 -6.55 17.11
N VAL A 35 1.67 -6.71 16.60
CA VAL A 35 1.43 -7.32 15.28
C VAL A 35 1.99 -6.44 14.18
N ILE A 36 1.74 -5.14 14.24
CA ILE A 36 2.23 -4.17 13.27
C ILE A 36 3.76 -4.07 13.33
N GLU A 37 4.33 -3.97 14.54
CA GLU A 37 5.78 -3.96 14.77
C GLU A 37 6.48 -5.21 14.22
N SER A 38 5.81 -6.36 14.29
CA SER A 38 6.36 -7.63 13.77
C SER A 38 6.36 -7.72 12.24
N GLN A 39 5.59 -6.88 11.54
CA GLN A 39 5.52 -6.93 10.08
C GLN A 39 6.77 -6.34 9.41
N GLY A 40 7.47 -5.44 10.08
CA GLY A 40 8.69 -4.83 9.56
C GLY A 40 9.00 -3.47 10.15
N LYS A 41 10.01 -2.82 9.58
CA LYS A 41 10.47 -1.47 9.94
C LYS A 41 10.60 -0.62 8.69
N GLY A 42 10.57 0.69 8.87
CA GLY A 42 10.71 1.68 7.81
C GLY A 42 9.41 2.39 7.50
N GLU A 43 9.51 3.41 6.65
CA GLU A 43 8.47 4.40 6.44
C GLU A 43 7.10 3.81 6.08
N LYS A 44 7.05 2.79 5.22
CA LYS A 44 5.77 2.16 4.86
C LYS A 44 5.07 1.49 6.04
N TYR A 45 5.82 0.93 6.98
CA TYR A 45 5.26 0.34 8.20
C TYR A 45 4.87 1.42 9.22
N ASP A 46 5.56 2.56 9.25
CA ASP A 46 5.14 3.70 10.05
C ASP A 46 3.84 4.32 9.51
N ALA A 47 3.70 4.43 8.18
CA ALA A 47 2.46 4.84 7.53
C ALA A 47 1.31 3.86 7.83
N LEU A 48 1.57 2.55 7.78
CA LEU A 48 0.60 1.52 8.16
C LEU A 48 0.21 1.62 9.63
N ARG A 49 1.17 1.83 10.55
CA ARG A 49 0.92 2.03 11.98
C ARG A 49 -0.01 3.22 12.19
N MET A 50 0.26 4.35 11.53
CA MET A 50 -0.61 5.52 11.61
C MET A 50 -2.02 5.23 11.07
N ALA A 51 -2.12 4.55 9.92
CA ALA A 51 -3.40 4.23 9.28
C ALA A 51 -4.25 3.24 10.09
N THR A 52 -3.61 2.35 10.85
CA THR A 52 -4.26 1.30 11.65
C THR A 52 -4.59 1.73 13.09
N ARG A 53 -4.23 2.95 13.53
CA ARG A 53 -4.50 3.43 14.91
C ARG A 53 -5.94 3.23 15.37
N SER A 54 -6.90 3.49 14.49
CA SER A 54 -8.34 3.32 14.78
C SER A 54 -8.79 1.86 14.96
N MET A 55 -7.97 0.91 14.52
CA MET A 55 -8.21 -0.53 14.66
C MET A 55 -7.53 -1.13 15.90
N GLN A 56 -6.59 -0.40 16.51
CA GLN A 56 -5.82 -0.92 17.63
C GLN A 56 -6.71 -1.14 18.86
N ASN A 57 -6.60 -2.33 19.46
CA ASN A 57 -7.42 -2.75 20.61
C ASN A 57 -8.93 -2.73 20.35
N LYS A 58 -9.37 -2.63 19.10
CA LYS A 58 -10.77 -2.82 18.70
C LYS A 58 -11.02 -4.31 18.51
N GLU A 59 -12.03 -4.83 19.20
CA GLU A 59 -12.53 -6.19 19.01
C GLU A 59 -13.41 -6.26 17.76
N TYR A 60 -13.11 -7.22 16.90
CA TYR A 60 -13.92 -7.55 15.74
C TYR A 60 -14.51 -8.95 15.91
N THR A 61 -15.83 -9.04 15.80
CA THR A 61 -16.59 -10.30 15.83
C THR A 61 -16.70 -10.97 14.45
N SER A 62 -16.13 -10.33 13.42
CA SER A 62 -16.19 -10.79 12.03
C SER A 62 -14.83 -10.62 11.36
N ASN A 63 -14.29 -11.74 10.85
CA ASN A 63 -13.08 -11.76 10.04
C ASN A 63 -13.20 -10.87 8.80
N VAL A 64 -14.36 -10.85 8.15
CA VAL A 64 -14.61 -10.03 6.96
C VAL A 64 -14.47 -8.55 7.29
N SER A 65 -15.04 -8.11 8.42
CA SER A 65 -14.96 -6.71 8.85
C SER A 65 -13.53 -6.32 9.23
N PHE A 66 -12.81 -7.21 9.93
CA PHE A 66 -11.40 -7.00 10.26
C PHE A 66 -10.54 -6.85 9.01
N VAL A 67 -10.67 -7.78 8.05
CA VAL A 67 -9.90 -7.78 6.78
C VAL A 67 -10.24 -6.55 5.94
N HIS A 68 -11.51 -6.16 5.89
CA HIS A 68 -11.94 -4.95 5.18
C HIS A 68 -11.27 -3.69 5.74
N ASP A 69 -11.34 -3.49 7.06
CA ASP A 69 -10.74 -2.31 7.71
C ASP A 69 -9.21 -2.32 7.57
N LEU A 70 -8.58 -3.50 7.67
CA LEU A 70 -7.12 -3.63 7.49
C LEU A 70 -6.71 -3.30 6.07
N LYS A 71 -7.46 -3.76 5.06
CA LYS A 71 -7.22 -3.41 3.66
C LYS A 71 -7.36 -1.91 3.44
N SER A 72 -8.41 -1.29 3.99
CA SER A 72 -8.58 0.16 3.94
C SER A 72 -7.41 0.91 4.59
N ALA A 73 -6.86 0.40 5.69
CA ALA A 73 -5.68 0.99 6.33
C ALA A 73 -4.41 0.85 5.46
N ILE A 74 -4.22 -0.28 4.78
CA ILE A 74 -3.13 -0.47 3.82
C ILE A 74 -3.27 0.51 2.65
N ASP A 75 -4.47 0.65 2.09
CA ASP A 75 -4.74 1.59 0.99
C ASP A 75 -4.44 3.04 1.43
N LYS A 76 -4.87 3.44 2.64
CA LYS A 76 -4.53 4.76 3.21
C LYS A 76 -3.03 4.95 3.40
N ALA A 77 -2.32 3.94 3.89
CA ALA A 77 -0.87 4.00 4.05
C ALA A 77 -0.17 4.15 2.69
N ASN A 78 -0.63 3.42 1.68
CA ASN A 78 -0.12 3.53 0.31
C ASN A 78 -0.37 4.92 -0.27
N SER A 79 -1.58 5.47 -0.14
CA SER A 79 -1.89 6.83 -0.56
C SER A 79 -0.99 7.85 0.12
N ALA A 80 -0.77 7.75 1.44
CA ALA A 80 0.11 8.67 2.16
C ALA A 80 1.56 8.64 1.65
N ILE A 81 2.08 7.46 1.29
CA ILE A 81 3.41 7.31 0.69
C ILE A 81 3.43 7.93 -0.70
N VAL A 82 2.44 7.61 -1.54
CA VAL A 82 2.34 8.14 -2.90
C VAL A 82 2.24 9.67 -2.86
N ASP A 83 1.37 10.24 -2.03
CA ASP A 83 1.18 11.69 -1.91
C ASP A 83 2.48 12.39 -1.45
N ARG A 84 3.25 11.74 -0.56
CA ARG A 84 4.52 12.27 -0.08
C ARG A 84 5.58 12.31 -1.20
N TYR A 85 5.68 11.26 -2.01
CA TYR A 85 6.75 11.10 -3.00
C TYR A 85 6.39 11.48 -4.42
N ALA A 86 5.10 11.60 -4.73
CA ALA A 86 4.65 11.96 -6.06
C ALA A 86 5.20 13.32 -6.47
N LEU A 87 5.59 13.38 -7.74
CA LEU A 87 5.89 14.63 -8.42
C LEU A 87 4.57 15.27 -8.88
N ALA A 88 4.49 16.59 -8.73
CA ALA A 88 3.30 17.34 -9.10
C ALA A 88 3.09 17.27 -10.63
N PRO A 89 1.83 17.13 -11.11
CA PRO A 89 1.56 16.97 -12.54
C PRO A 89 1.90 18.22 -13.36
N ASP A 90 1.82 19.40 -12.75
CA ASP A 90 2.16 20.70 -13.35
C ASP A 90 3.67 20.97 -13.42
N LEU A 91 4.49 20.13 -12.77
CA LEU A 91 5.95 20.28 -12.76
C LEU A 91 6.55 20.21 -14.17
N ALA A 92 6.00 19.36 -15.03
CA ALA A 92 6.44 19.25 -16.43
C ALA A 92 6.31 20.60 -17.17
N ALA A 93 5.16 21.27 -17.02
CA ALA A 93 4.90 22.55 -17.65
C ALA A 93 5.83 23.66 -17.11
N LYS A 94 6.09 23.65 -15.79
CA LYS A 94 6.99 24.61 -15.14
C LYS A 94 8.44 24.46 -15.62
N ILE A 95 8.93 23.23 -15.67
CA ILE A 95 10.27 22.92 -16.20
C ILE A 95 10.34 23.33 -17.67
N ALA A 96 9.37 22.92 -18.50
CA ALA A 96 9.37 23.22 -19.93
C ALA A 96 9.36 24.73 -20.23
N THR A 97 8.66 25.52 -19.41
CA THR A 97 8.63 26.99 -19.52
C THR A 97 10.01 27.61 -19.22
N ARG A 98 10.74 27.08 -18.23
CA ARG A 98 12.08 27.57 -17.88
C ARG A 98 13.18 27.10 -18.83
N SER A 99 12.98 25.96 -19.49
CA SER A 99 13.93 25.38 -20.46
C SER A 99 13.96 26.11 -21.82
N ALA A 100 13.21 27.21 -21.99
CA ALA A 100 13.20 28.01 -23.21
C ALA A 100 14.47 28.89 -23.30
N VAL A 101 15.40 28.54 -24.19
CA VAL A 101 16.63 29.30 -24.45
C VAL A 101 16.69 29.68 -25.93
N ASN A 102 16.62 30.98 -26.24
CA ASN A 102 16.74 31.52 -27.60
C ASN A 102 15.76 30.90 -28.62
N GLY A 103 14.52 30.62 -28.21
CA GLY A 103 13.49 30.01 -29.07
C GLY A 103 13.67 28.50 -29.31
N LYS A 104 14.60 27.85 -28.61
CA LYS A 104 14.74 26.39 -28.54
C LYS A 104 14.44 25.91 -27.12
N TYR A 105 13.87 24.72 -27.01
CA TYR A 105 13.60 24.10 -25.73
C TYR A 105 14.67 23.04 -25.49
N ILE A 106 15.64 23.34 -24.62
CA ILE A 106 16.73 22.41 -24.30
C ILE A 106 16.57 22.00 -22.85
N PHE A 107 16.46 20.69 -22.62
CA PHE A 107 16.34 20.17 -21.27
C PHE A 107 17.71 20.11 -20.58
N ASP A 108 17.86 20.88 -19.50
CA ASP A 108 18.99 20.84 -18.59
C ASP A 108 18.51 20.33 -17.22
N PRO A 109 19.09 19.25 -16.67
CA PRO A 109 18.75 18.72 -15.35
C PRO A 109 18.85 19.73 -14.20
N LYS A 110 19.61 20.82 -14.35
CA LYS A 110 19.68 21.92 -13.37
C LYS A 110 18.34 22.63 -13.19
N THR A 111 17.50 22.66 -14.22
CA THR A 111 16.15 23.23 -14.12
C THR A 111 15.26 22.48 -13.11
N ILE A 112 15.55 21.20 -12.86
CA ILE A 112 14.89 20.42 -11.80
C ILE A 112 15.32 20.92 -10.43
N ASP A 113 16.61 21.17 -10.22
CA ASP A 113 17.15 21.64 -8.94
C ASP A 113 16.62 23.03 -8.57
N GLU A 114 16.35 23.87 -9.58
CA GLU A 114 15.76 25.20 -9.40
C GLU A 114 14.27 25.15 -9.06
N GLU A 115 13.53 24.18 -9.62
CA GLU A 115 12.08 24.08 -9.44
C GLU A 115 11.71 23.27 -8.18
N ILE A 116 12.45 22.20 -7.89
CA ILE A 116 12.32 21.46 -6.64
C ILE A 116 13.45 21.93 -5.72
N SER A 117 13.16 22.89 -4.83
CA SER A 117 14.13 23.28 -3.81
C SER A 117 14.40 22.11 -2.88
N ALA A 118 15.67 21.68 -2.78
CA ALA A 118 16.12 20.61 -1.90
C ALA A 118 16.11 21.05 -0.42
N SER A 119 14.91 21.27 0.14
CA SER A 119 14.72 21.70 1.53
C SER A 119 14.74 20.52 2.52
N ASP A 120 14.41 19.33 2.05
CA ASP A 120 14.38 18.11 2.86
C ASP A 120 14.87 16.88 2.07
N GLU A 121 14.98 15.75 2.79
CA GLU A 121 15.39 14.46 2.21
C GLU A 121 14.43 14.03 1.09
N VAL A 122 13.12 14.25 1.27
CA VAL A 122 12.09 13.89 0.29
C VAL A 122 12.26 14.67 -1.02
N ALA A 123 12.53 15.98 -0.94
CA ALA A 123 12.80 16.83 -2.10
C ALA A 123 14.07 16.38 -2.82
N THR A 124 15.12 16.03 -2.07
CA THR A 124 16.36 15.49 -2.65
C THR A 124 16.12 14.17 -3.39
N GLU A 125 15.32 13.28 -2.81
CA GLU A 125 14.91 12.02 -3.46
C GLU A 125 14.06 12.27 -4.70
N LYS A 126 13.13 13.22 -4.67
CA LYS A 126 12.30 13.63 -5.82
C LYS A 126 13.15 14.15 -6.98
N ILE A 127 14.12 15.01 -6.68
CA ILE A 127 15.09 15.52 -7.66
C ILE A 127 15.86 14.37 -8.30
N LYS A 128 16.45 13.50 -7.47
CA LYS A 128 17.22 12.34 -7.94
C LYS A 128 16.35 11.45 -8.82
N ALA A 129 15.15 11.12 -8.38
CA ALA A 129 14.25 10.26 -9.12
C ALA A 129 13.87 10.88 -10.47
N LEU A 130 13.53 12.17 -10.51
CA LEU A 130 13.20 12.82 -11.77
C LEU A 130 14.40 12.80 -12.72
N LYS A 131 15.62 13.10 -12.23
CA LYS A 131 16.86 13.00 -13.01
C LYS A 131 17.10 11.59 -13.56
N ASP A 132 16.91 10.55 -12.74
CA ASP A 132 17.05 9.16 -13.17
C ASP A 132 16.06 8.81 -14.30
N TYR A 133 14.83 9.34 -14.25
CA TYR A 133 13.79 9.10 -15.26
C TYR A 133 13.87 10.01 -16.48
N THR A 134 14.59 11.14 -16.42
CA THR A 134 14.76 12.10 -17.53
C THR A 134 16.17 12.11 -18.11
N GLY A 135 17.10 11.29 -17.63
CA GLY A 135 18.48 11.28 -18.13
C GLY A 135 18.61 11.03 -19.64
N TRP A 136 17.65 10.35 -20.26
CA TRP A 136 17.62 10.09 -21.70
C TRP A 136 17.20 11.31 -22.55
N ILE A 137 16.64 12.37 -21.95
CA ILE A 137 16.32 13.63 -22.64
C ILE A 137 17.31 14.76 -22.37
N GLU A 138 18.34 14.52 -21.57
CA GLU A 138 19.37 15.50 -21.24
C GLU A 138 20.08 16.03 -22.50
N GLY A 139 20.13 17.36 -22.64
CA GLY A 139 20.78 18.03 -23.76
C GLY A 139 20.05 17.93 -25.10
N LEU A 140 18.89 17.25 -25.16
CA LEU A 140 18.06 17.23 -26.36
C LEU A 140 17.38 18.59 -26.56
N SER A 141 17.34 19.02 -27.83
CA SER A 141 16.57 20.19 -28.26
C SER A 141 15.23 19.72 -28.83
N PHE A 142 14.15 20.32 -28.34
CA PHE A 142 12.78 20.02 -28.77
C PHE A 142 12.25 21.12 -29.68
N ALA A 143 11.33 20.76 -30.58
CA ALA A 143 10.76 21.67 -31.55
C ALA A 143 9.74 22.63 -30.92
N SER A 144 9.14 22.24 -29.80
CA SER A 144 8.13 23.03 -29.08
C SER A 144 8.16 22.76 -27.57
N GLN A 145 7.57 23.69 -26.80
CA GLN A 145 7.34 23.51 -25.36
C GLN A 145 6.49 22.27 -25.08
N GLU A 146 5.44 22.08 -25.86
CA GLU A 146 4.48 20.98 -25.70
C GLU A 146 5.16 19.62 -25.87
N GLU A 147 6.11 19.51 -26.80
CA GLU A 147 6.89 18.28 -26.98
C GLU A 147 7.72 17.94 -25.73
N LEU A 148 8.43 18.92 -25.18
CA LEU A 148 9.20 18.75 -23.95
C LEU A 148 8.30 18.44 -22.75
N GLU A 149 7.20 19.17 -22.61
CA GLU A 149 6.21 18.97 -21.55
C GLU A 149 5.62 17.56 -21.61
N ASN A 150 5.25 17.07 -22.80
CA ASN A 150 4.74 15.71 -22.97
C ASN A 150 5.78 14.65 -22.58
N LYS A 151 7.06 14.85 -22.93
CA LYS A 151 8.14 13.91 -22.57
C LYS A 151 8.38 13.89 -21.06
N LEU A 152 8.41 15.06 -20.42
CA LEU A 152 8.54 15.21 -18.97
C LEU A 152 7.32 14.66 -18.22
N GLY A 153 6.11 14.96 -18.70
CA GLY A 153 4.86 14.47 -18.12
C GLY A 153 4.76 12.95 -18.18
N ASN A 154 5.22 12.33 -19.27
CA ASN A 154 5.32 10.87 -19.37
C ASN A 154 6.35 10.28 -18.38
N ALA A 155 7.50 10.93 -18.22
CA ALA A 155 8.52 10.52 -17.25
C ALA A 155 8.00 10.63 -15.80
N ILE A 156 7.38 11.76 -15.45
CA ILE A 156 6.73 11.99 -14.15
C ILE A 156 5.64 10.96 -13.88
N SER A 157 4.78 10.70 -14.85
CA SER A 157 3.71 9.69 -14.72
C SER A 157 4.28 8.29 -14.51
N SER A 158 5.33 7.94 -15.25
CA SER A 158 6.02 6.65 -15.09
C SER A 158 6.63 6.50 -13.71
N TYR A 159 7.29 7.54 -13.20
CA TYR A 159 7.82 7.58 -11.84
C TYR A 159 6.71 7.45 -10.81
N ASN A 160 5.65 8.26 -10.88
CA ASN A 160 4.54 8.23 -9.94
C ASN A 160 3.86 6.86 -9.90
N ASN A 161 3.68 6.21 -11.06
CA ASN A 161 3.14 4.86 -11.14
C ASN A 161 4.08 3.80 -10.53
N SER A 162 5.40 4.03 -10.52
CA SER A 162 6.38 3.14 -9.92
C SER A 162 6.41 3.20 -8.39
N LEU A 163 5.93 4.29 -7.78
CA LEU A 163 5.97 4.50 -6.32
C LEU A 163 5.25 3.39 -5.55
N SER A 164 4.13 2.90 -6.07
CA SER A 164 3.36 1.82 -5.45
C SER A 164 4.17 0.52 -5.32
N TYR A 165 5.07 0.25 -6.27
CA TYR A 165 5.91 -0.95 -6.27
C TYR A 165 7.21 -0.75 -5.49
N GLN A 166 7.79 0.44 -5.54
CA GLN A 166 9.09 0.70 -4.93
C GLN A 166 9.01 1.03 -3.44
N ARG A 167 7.97 1.76 -3.01
CA ARG A 167 7.86 2.29 -1.64
C ARG A 167 6.64 1.81 -0.89
N ALA A 168 5.52 1.63 -1.57
CA ALA A 168 4.26 1.24 -0.93
C ALA A 168 4.19 -0.28 -0.68
N PHE A 169 3.07 -0.74 -0.13
CA PHE A 169 2.72 -2.16 -0.12
C PHE A 169 2.23 -2.56 -1.50
N ASP A 170 3.05 -3.30 -2.24
CA ASP A 170 2.59 -3.98 -3.46
C ASP A 170 1.54 -5.07 -3.14
N ASP A 171 0.98 -5.71 -4.16
CA ASP A 171 -0.07 -6.74 -3.97
C ASP A 171 0.41 -7.91 -3.08
N TYR A 172 1.69 -8.29 -3.18
CA TYR A 172 2.27 -9.36 -2.38
C TYR A 172 2.49 -8.95 -0.93
N ALA A 173 3.02 -7.76 -0.70
CA ALA A 173 3.25 -7.17 0.61
C ALA A 173 1.93 -6.87 1.32
N SER A 174 0.91 -6.44 0.58
CA SER A 174 -0.46 -6.27 1.12
C SER A 174 -1.02 -7.62 1.56
N LYS A 175 -0.89 -8.66 0.74
CA LYS A 175 -1.32 -10.02 1.09
C LYS A 175 -0.55 -10.60 2.28
N SER A 176 0.75 -10.33 2.41
CA SER A 176 1.55 -10.84 3.53
C SER A 176 1.15 -10.20 4.87
N VAL A 177 0.76 -8.93 4.85
CA VAL A 177 0.19 -8.23 6.02
C VAL A 177 -1.21 -8.76 6.35
N LEU A 178 -2.05 -9.01 5.34
CA LEU A 178 -3.41 -9.55 5.54
C LEU A 178 -3.41 -11.01 6.02
N PHE A 179 -2.45 -11.81 5.52
CA PHE A 179 -2.38 -13.25 5.77
C PHE A 179 -0.96 -13.65 6.20
N PRO A 180 -0.54 -13.30 7.42
CA PRO A 180 0.77 -13.69 7.92
C PRO A 180 0.92 -15.22 7.93
N SER A 181 2.12 -15.69 7.62
CA SER A 181 2.40 -17.12 7.48
C SER A 181 2.01 -17.91 8.74
N PRO A 182 1.67 -19.22 8.64
CA PRO A 182 1.31 -20.06 9.79
C PRO A 182 2.35 -20.04 10.92
N ARG A 183 3.65 -19.88 10.59
CA ARG A 183 4.73 -19.77 11.58
C ARG A 183 4.63 -18.52 12.45
N HIS A 184 3.97 -17.47 11.96
CA HIS A 184 3.75 -16.22 12.70
C HIS A 184 2.41 -16.25 13.45
N ARG A 185 1.41 -16.98 12.93
CA ARG A 185 0.13 -17.23 13.63
C ARG A 185 0.30 -18.02 14.93
N ALA A 186 1.24 -18.97 14.98
CA ALA A 186 1.51 -19.79 16.17
C ALA A 186 2.06 -19.02 17.39
N ARG A 187 2.46 -17.75 17.24
CA ARG A 187 2.96 -16.91 18.34
C ARG A 187 1.95 -15.89 18.88
N GLY A 188 0.65 -16.06 18.60
CA GLY A 188 -0.41 -15.23 19.18
C GLY A 188 -0.72 -13.94 18.41
N TYR A 189 -0.46 -13.89 17.10
CA TYR A 189 -0.55 -12.66 16.30
C TYR A 189 -1.91 -12.40 15.63
N CYS A 190 -2.86 -13.31 15.80
CA CYS A 190 -4.30 -13.03 15.74
C CYS A 190 -4.87 -13.92 16.84
N SER A 191 -4.92 -13.44 18.07
CA SER A 191 -5.56 -14.18 19.14
C SER A 191 -7.06 -14.20 18.85
N ALA A 192 -7.51 -15.22 18.11
CA ALA A 192 -8.73 -15.88 18.55
C ALA A 192 -8.45 -16.23 20.01
N ASN A 193 -9.11 -15.55 20.93
CA ASN A 193 -9.16 -15.98 22.33
C ASN A 193 -9.84 -17.36 22.34
N MET A 194 -9.10 -18.41 21.98
CA MET A 194 -9.44 -19.76 22.37
C MET A 194 -9.14 -19.84 23.86
N HIS A 195 -10.09 -19.36 24.66
CA HIS A 195 -10.25 -19.78 26.04
C HIS A 195 -10.43 -21.30 26.02
N TYR A 196 -9.32 -22.05 26.06
CA TYR A 196 -9.35 -23.42 26.54
C TYR A 196 -9.52 -23.36 28.06
N GLY A 197 -10.75 -23.10 28.49
CA GLY A 197 -11.23 -23.50 29.80
C GLY A 197 -11.55 -24.98 29.77
N PHE A 198 -10.52 -25.83 29.88
CA PHE A 198 -10.74 -27.19 30.34
C PHE A 198 -10.88 -27.15 31.86
N LEU A 199 -12.13 -27.24 32.32
CA LEU A 199 -12.46 -27.88 33.59
C LEU A 199 -12.33 -29.40 33.42
#